data_AF-A0A819WYM7-F1
#
_entry.id   AF-A0A819WYM7-F1
#
_cell.length_a   1.000
_cell.length_b   1.000
_cell.length_c   1.000
_cell.angle_alpha   90.00
_cell.angle_beta   90.00
_cell.angle_gamma   90.00
#
_symmetry.space_group_name_H-M   'P 1'
#
loop_
_entity.id
_entity.type
_entity.pdbx_description
1 polymer ?
#
loop_
_entity_poly.entity_id
_entity_poly.type
_entity_poly.pdbx_seq_one_letter_code
_entity_poly.pdbx_strand_id
1 'polypeptide(L)'
;MVKSWIGFGCALDYGKNEFEKEKQNELISRLLKILQTNVIPAYDRLLNILPQDLSNATTDHGVWKLPNGDKYYKLCLEYHTTTNMSPDEVYEQAIEFR
;
A
#
# COMPACT_ATOMS: atom_id res chain seq x y z
N MET A 1 -3.90 -13.48 37.07
CA MET A 1 -5.06 -13.66 36.16
C MET A 1 -5.14 -12.42 35.25
N VAL A 2 -4.27 -12.34 34.22
CA VAL A 2 -4.32 -11.39 33.08
C VAL A 2 -3.72 -12.13 31.87
N LYS A 3 -4.36 -13.26 31.55
CA LYS A 3 -4.14 -14.25 30.46
C LYS A 3 -5.13 -14.20 29.31
N SER A 4 -5.97 -13.17 29.16
CA SER A 4 -7.26 -13.35 28.46
C SER A 4 -7.66 -12.25 27.46
N TRP A 5 -6.71 -11.68 26.72
CA TRP A 5 -7.01 -10.73 25.65
C TRP A 5 -6.16 -11.02 24.39
N ILE A 6 -6.23 -12.25 23.89
CA ILE A 6 -5.74 -12.66 22.55
C ILE A 6 -6.72 -13.63 21.88
N GLY A 7 -8.01 -13.49 22.21
CA GLY A 7 -9.10 -14.39 21.82
C GLY A 7 -9.94 -13.91 20.63
N PHE A 8 -9.34 -13.29 19.61
CA PHE A 8 -9.97 -13.09 18.29
C PHE A 8 -9.11 -13.74 17.19
N GLY A 9 -9.04 -15.08 17.24
CA GLY A 9 -9.68 -15.89 16.20
C GLY A 9 -9.30 -15.72 14.72
N CYS A 10 -8.06 -15.35 14.39
CA CYS A 10 -7.40 -15.94 13.23
C CYS A 10 -6.00 -16.33 13.70
N ALA A 11 -5.84 -17.60 14.06
CA ALA A 11 -4.52 -18.18 14.22
C ALA A 11 -3.84 -18.19 12.86
N LEU A 12 -3.23 -17.06 12.47
CA LEU A 12 -2.04 -17.12 11.65
C LEU A 12 -0.92 -17.61 12.57
N ASP A 13 -1.02 -18.89 12.92
CA ASP A 13 0.13 -19.70 13.25
C ASP A 13 0.96 -19.74 11.96
N TYR A 14 1.74 -18.68 11.71
CA TYR A 14 2.88 -18.76 10.82
C TYR A 14 3.78 -19.78 11.48
N GLY A 15 3.49 -21.06 11.18
CA GLY A 15 4.04 -22.20 11.87
C GLY A 15 5.52 -21.98 12.08
N LYS A 16 6.00 -22.30 13.29
CA LYS A 16 7.43 -22.32 13.58
C LYS A 16 8.14 -23.13 12.50
N ASN A 17 8.60 -22.45 11.46
CA ASN A 17 9.44 -23.02 10.44
C ASN A 17 10.82 -23.11 11.06
N GLU A 18 11.03 -24.14 11.88
CA GLU A 18 12.36 -24.54 12.35
C GLU A 18 13.10 -25.14 11.17
N PHE A 19 13.48 -24.29 10.20
CA PHE A 19 14.42 -24.66 9.17
C PHE A 19 15.74 -25.07 9.84
N GLU A 20 16.37 -26.14 9.36
CA GLU A 20 17.73 -26.47 9.78
C GLU A 20 18.65 -25.25 9.57
N LYS A 21 19.59 -25.02 10.50
CA LYS A 21 20.45 -23.83 10.48
C LYS A 21 21.18 -23.64 9.15
N GLU A 22 21.56 -24.74 8.50
CA GLU A 22 22.19 -24.73 7.19
C GLU A 22 21.24 -24.16 6.12
N LYS A 23 19.98 -24.58 6.12
CA LYS A 23 18.97 -24.06 5.20
C LYS A 23 18.67 -22.58 5.44
N GLN A 24 18.64 -22.16 6.71
CA GLN A 24 18.52 -20.74 7.06
C GLN A 24 19.67 -19.92 6.48
N ASN A 25 20.91 -20.39 6.65
CA ASN A 25 22.10 -19.71 6.14
C ASN A 25 22.12 -19.64 4.61
N GLU A 26 21.69 -20.70 3.92
CA GLU A 26 21.52 -20.71 2.46
C GLU A 26 20.51 -19.65 2.01
N LEU A 27 19.34 -19.60 2.66
CA LEU A 27 18.28 -18.64 2.33
C LEU A 27 18.72 -17.20 2.59
N ILE A 28 19.41 -16.94 3.71
CA ILE A 28 19.97 -15.62 4.03
C ILE A 28 21.01 -15.21 2.98
N SER A 29 21.91 -16.11 2.61
CA SER A 29 22.94 -15.83 1.60
C SER A 29 22.32 -15.51 0.23
N ARG A 30 21.31 -16.27 -0.17
CA ARG A 30 20.54 -16.02 -1.40
C ARG A 30 19.80 -14.70 -1.34
N LEU A 31 19.16 -14.38 -0.22
CA LEU A 31 18.46 -13.13 -0.01
C LEU A 31 19.42 -11.94 -0.13
N LEU A 32 20.56 -11.97 0.56
CA LEU A 32 21.56 -10.91 0.51
C LEU A 32 22.07 -10.68 -0.91
N LYS A 33 22.31 -11.76 -1.66
CA LYS A 33 22.67 -11.67 -3.07
C LYS A 33 21.59 -10.95 -3.88
N ILE A 34 20.33 -11.37 -3.77
CA ILE A 34 19.20 -10.75 -4.51
C ILE A 34 19.03 -9.28 -4.12
N LEU A 35 19.16 -8.93 -2.84
CA LEU A 35 19.07 -7.56 -2.38
C LEU A 35 20.13 -6.68 -3.07
N GLN A 36 21.37 -7.15 -3.11
CA GLN A 36 22.50 -6.44 -3.73
C GLN A 36 22.40 -6.37 -5.25
N THR A 37 21.97 -7.44 -5.92
CA THR A 37 22.01 -7.54 -7.38
C THR A 37 20.73 -7.09 -8.07
N ASN A 38 19.58 -7.09 -7.37
CA ASN A 38 18.28 -6.82 -7.98
C ASN A 38 17.53 -5.69 -7.28
N VAL A 39 17.38 -5.76 -5.97
CA VAL A 39 16.49 -4.83 -5.23
C VAL A 39 17.11 -3.45 -5.13
N ILE A 40 18.33 -3.34 -4.59
CA ILE A 40 19.02 -2.04 -4.44
C ILE A 40 19.15 -1.33 -5.80
N PRO A 41 19.67 -1.97 -6.87
CA PRO A 41 19.75 -1.33 -8.18
C PRO A 41 18.39 -0.92 -8.76
N ALA A 42 17.29 -1.61 -8.41
CA ALA A 42 15.96 -1.21 -8.86
C ALA A 42 15.47 0.07 -8.17
N TYR A 43 15.71 0.20 -6.87
CA TYR A 43 15.41 1.43 -6.14
C TYR A 43 16.30 2.58 -6.57
N ASP A 44 17.58 2.33 -6.90
CA ASP A 44 18.46 3.36 -7.47
C ASP A 44 17.93 3.88 -8.82
N ARG A 45 17.40 3.00 -9.68
CA ARG A 45 16.74 3.44 -10.93
C ARG A 45 15.53 4.33 -10.65
N LEU A 46 14.70 3.96 -9.68
CA LEU A 46 13.55 4.78 -9.29
C LEU A 46 14.00 6.15 -8.74
N LEU A 47 15.00 6.16 -7.86
CA LEU A 47 15.57 7.39 -7.28
C LEU A 47 16.10 8.33 -8.35
N ASN A 48 16.68 7.80 -9.43
CA ASN A 48 17.18 8.61 -10.54
C ASN A 48 16.08 9.18 -11.44
N ILE A 49 14.93 8.50 -11.56
CA ILE A 49 13.81 8.94 -12.40
C ILE A 49 12.97 10.02 -11.69
N LEU A 50 12.72 9.87 -10.38
CA LEU A 50 11.83 10.78 -9.65
C LEU A 50 12.19 12.27 -9.81
N PRO A 51 13.46 12.72 -9.71
CA PRO A 51 13.82 14.13 -9.93
C PRO A 51 13.57 14.60 -11.37
N GLN A 52 13.70 13.72 -12.36
CA GLN A 52 13.46 14.04 -13.77
C GLN A 52 11.96 14.23 -14.04
N ASP A 53 11.13 13.44 -13.34
CA ASP A 53 9.68 13.46 -13.45
C ASP A 53 9.01 14.60 -12.67
N LEU A 54 9.77 15.34 -11.84
CA LEU A 54 9.24 16.47 -11.07
C LEU A 54 8.54 17.53 -11.93
N SER A 55 8.95 17.68 -13.19
CA SER A 55 8.29 18.60 -14.15
C SER A 55 6.83 18.25 -14.44
N ASN A 56 6.44 16.98 -14.27
CA ASN A 56 5.06 16.53 -14.44
C ASN A 56 4.22 16.68 -13.15
N ALA A 57 4.87 16.94 -12.01
CA ALA A 57 4.18 17.12 -10.73
C ALA A 57 3.69 18.58 -10.58
N THR A 58 2.41 18.81 -10.87
CA THR A 58 1.78 20.13 -10.66
C THR A 58 1.45 20.40 -9.18
N THR A 59 1.33 21.68 -8.81
CA THR A 59 0.93 22.13 -7.47
C THR A 59 -0.56 21.97 -7.19
N ASP A 60 -1.39 21.75 -8.21
CA ASP A 60 -2.82 21.56 -8.03
C ASP A 60 -3.10 20.32 -7.18
N HIS A 61 -4.09 20.43 -6.31
CA HIS A 61 -4.46 19.37 -5.39
C HIS A 61 -5.51 18.45 -5.99
N GLY A 62 -5.57 17.23 -5.46
CA GLY A 62 -6.59 16.26 -5.80
C GLY A 62 -6.39 15.56 -7.15
N VAL A 63 -7.11 14.45 -7.30
CA VAL A 63 -7.08 13.62 -8.51
C VAL A 63 -7.90 14.23 -9.66
N TRP A 64 -8.80 15.18 -9.35
CA TRP A 64 -9.63 15.88 -10.35
C TRP A 64 -8.82 16.69 -11.37
N LYS A 65 -7.55 17.00 -11.08
CA LYS A 65 -6.64 17.65 -12.03
C LYS A 65 -6.20 16.75 -13.18
N LEU A 66 -6.34 15.44 -13.02
CA LEU A 66 -5.92 14.45 -14.02
C LEU A 66 -7.04 14.24 -15.06
N PRO A 67 -6.72 13.77 -16.28
CA PRO A 67 -7.73 13.38 -17.26
C PRO A 67 -8.70 12.34 -16.68
N ASN A 68 -10.01 12.62 -16.75
CA ASN A 68 -11.07 11.79 -16.14
C ASN A 68 -10.94 11.61 -14.61
N GLY A 69 -10.35 12.58 -13.90
CA GLY A 69 -10.14 12.53 -12.45
C GLY A 69 -11.43 12.43 -11.64
N ASP A 70 -12.53 12.98 -12.14
CA ASP A 70 -13.90 12.85 -11.61
C ASP A 70 -14.38 11.39 -11.62
N LYS A 71 -14.24 10.71 -12.77
CA LYS A 71 -14.61 9.29 -12.92
C LYS A 71 -13.70 8.40 -12.08
N TYR A 72 -12.41 8.71 -12.04
CA TYR A 72 -11.44 8.00 -11.20
C TYR A 72 -11.82 8.12 -9.72
N TYR A 73 -12.11 9.33 -9.25
CA TYR A 73 -12.48 9.55 -7.85
C TYR A 73 -13.76 8.83 -7.48
N LYS A 74 -14.79 8.87 -8.34
CA LYS A 74 -16.02 8.09 -8.14
C LYS A 74 -15.74 6.58 -8.04
N LEU A 75 -14.92 6.03 -8.94
CA LEU A 75 -14.54 4.61 -8.88
C LEU A 75 -13.78 4.27 -7.60
N CYS A 76 -12.86 5.13 -7.16
CA CYS A 76 -12.14 4.94 -5.90
C CYS A 76 -13.09 4.98 -4.71
N LEU A 77 -14.08 5.87 -4.72
CA LEU A 77 -15.08 5.97 -3.67
C LEU A 77 -15.88 4.65 -3.56
N GLU A 78 -16.37 4.14 -4.69
CA GLU A 78 -17.05 2.84 -4.78
C GLU A 78 -16.14 1.69 -4.29
N TYR A 79 -14.89 1.64 -4.77
CA TYR A 79 -13.94 0.57 -4.43
C TYR A 79 -13.54 0.53 -2.95
N HIS A 80 -13.27 1.70 -2.35
CA HIS A 80 -12.77 1.78 -0.98
C HIS A 80 -13.87 1.74 0.08
N THR A 81 -15.09 2.16 -0.26
CA THR A 81 -16.18 2.30 0.72
C THR A 81 -17.40 1.43 0.39
N THR A 82 -17.39 0.72 -0.73
CA THR A 82 -18.51 -0.09 -1.23
C THR A 82 -19.83 0.67 -1.35
N THR A 83 -19.78 2.01 -1.37
CA THR A 83 -20.94 2.87 -1.59
C THR A 83 -21.26 2.99 -3.07
N ASN A 84 -22.53 3.22 -3.40
CA ASN A 84 -22.97 3.58 -4.75
C ASN A 84 -23.28 5.09 -4.87
N MET A 85 -23.06 5.86 -3.80
CA MET A 85 -23.28 7.30 -3.78
C MET A 85 -22.22 8.02 -4.61
N SER A 86 -22.63 9.08 -5.29
CA SER A 86 -21.74 10.02 -5.96
C SER A 86 -20.93 10.83 -4.93
N PRO A 87 -19.76 11.37 -5.33
CA PRO A 87 -18.98 12.29 -4.49
C PRO A 87 -19.79 13.46 -3.91
N ASP A 88 -20.72 14.02 -4.69
CA ASP A 88 -21.56 15.14 -4.27
C ASP A 88 -22.57 14.70 -3.20
N GLU A 89 -23.24 13.55 -3.38
CA GLU A 89 -24.16 12.99 -2.38
C GLU A 89 -23.45 12.69 -1.04
N VAL A 90 -22.22 12.18 -1.10
CA VAL A 90 -21.40 11.95 0.11
C VAL A 90 -21.05 13.27 0.80
N TYR A 91 -20.74 14.31 0.04
CA TYR A 91 -20.46 15.64 0.59
C TYR A 91 -21.70 16.27 1.23
N GLU A 92 -22.87 16.16 0.58
CA GLU A 92 -24.15 16.66 1.11
C GLU A 92 -24.51 15.98 2.44
N GLN A 93 -24.39 14.65 2.52
CA GLN A 93 -24.58 13.92 3.78
C GLN A 93 -23.59 14.36 4.86
N ALA A 94 -22.34 14.61 4.49
CA ALA A 94 -21.33 15.07 5.44
C ALA A 94 -21.62 16.48 5.98
N ILE A 95 -22.20 17.38 5.18
CA ILE A 95 -22.65 18.69 5.65
C ILE A 95 -23.86 18.56 6.56
N GLU A 96 -24.83 17.70 6.22
CA GLU A 96 -26.03 17.48 7.03
C GLU A 96 -25.68 16.95 8.43
N PHE A 97 -24.65 16.12 8.54
CA PHE A 97 -24.22 15.54 9.81
C PHE A 97 -23.46 16.53 10.74
N ARG A 98 -23.17 17.76 10.28
CA ARG A 98 -22.44 18.79 11.05
C ARG A 98 -23.32 19.52 12.06
#